data_AF-A0A9D1IV64-F1
#
_entry.id   AF-A0A9D1IV64-F1
#
_cell.length_a   1.000
_cell.length_b   1.000
_cell.length_c   1.000
_cell.angle_alpha   90.00
_cell.angle_beta   90.00
_cell.angle_gamma   90.00
#
_symmetry.space_group_name_H-M   'P 1'
#
loop_
_entity.id
_entity.type
_entity.pdbx_description
1 polymer ?
#
loop_
_entity_poly.entity_id
_entity_poly.type
_entity_poly.pdbx_seq_one_letter_code
_entity_poly.pdbx_strand_id
1 'polypeptide(L)'
;MEQFPQFKPEMKKTHTLLMPQMCTYHFRMIRNLLVAQGYKVELLETTGPQIAQEGLKYVHNDTCYPALLVIGQMIDALKSGKYDLDHTALIITQTGGGCRASNYIYLLRHALKSAGFGQVPVASINFSGLEKGSGFSMTPKMMLQLITAVYYGDLLMLLRNQTAPYEKTSGQSDSLCDKWVEVLSGQIAGMHGLFPGGMKQNFERMAAEFAAVPVDRVPRVKVGVVGEIYVKYAPLGNNDLQKFLESEGCEVCMPGLLGFLLYCVCNGWIDVELYGGSRGKAMGMRALTDILCRQEEKMHDIARKHGFWAPSSFLHTKALGEKIIGQGSKMGEGWLLPAEMMELCDSGFLNIVCAQPFGCLPNHIVGKGMVSKIRKIYPDSNIVAVDYDPGATKVNQENRIKLMLAVAREKLEQQTAAPALQPAAAQEREPAAASSST
;
A
#
# COMPACT_ATOMS: atom_id res chain seq x y z
N MET A 1 16.06 -4.96 32.50
CA MET A 1 15.05 -4.73 31.46
C MET A 1 13.70 -4.98 32.10
N GLU A 2 12.80 -3.98 32.15
CA GLU A 2 11.44 -4.19 32.69
C GLU A 2 10.75 -5.30 31.90
N GLN A 3 10.13 -6.25 32.61
CA GLN A 3 9.44 -7.39 32.02
C GLN A 3 8.02 -6.96 31.64
N PHE A 4 7.80 -6.66 30.37
CA PHE A 4 6.46 -6.40 29.83
C PHE A 4 5.71 -7.71 29.61
N PRO A 5 4.37 -7.73 29.75
CA PRO A 5 3.58 -8.91 29.45
C PRO A 5 3.75 -9.28 27.97
N GLN A 6 4.15 -10.53 27.74
CA GLN A 6 4.31 -11.10 26.41
C GLN A 6 3.08 -11.91 26.06
N PHE A 7 2.66 -11.84 24.80
CA PHE A 7 1.66 -12.76 24.28
C PHE A 7 2.22 -14.18 24.30
N LYS A 8 1.54 -15.11 24.98
CA LYS A 8 1.98 -16.52 25.12
C LYS A 8 1.13 -17.45 24.24
N PRO A 9 1.65 -18.63 23.82
CA PRO A 9 0.91 -19.56 22.96
C PRO A 9 -0.48 -19.95 23.48
N GLU A 10 -0.65 -20.10 24.81
CA GLU A 10 -1.92 -20.40 25.46
C GLU A 10 -2.97 -19.29 25.26
N MET A 11 -2.53 -18.04 25.13
CA MET A 11 -3.41 -16.87 24.93
C MET A 11 -4.12 -16.91 23.59
N LYS A 12 -3.65 -17.71 22.62
CA LYS A 12 -4.32 -17.94 21.34
C LYS A 12 -5.79 -18.34 21.49
N LYS A 13 -6.12 -19.14 22.51
CA LYS A 13 -7.49 -19.63 22.76
C LYS A 13 -8.32 -18.70 23.64
N THR A 14 -7.66 -17.96 24.53
CA THR A 14 -8.35 -17.20 25.58
C THR A 14 -8.51 -15.74 25.19
N HIS A 15 -7.49 -15.10 24.61
CA HIS A 15 -7.46 -13.66 24.37
C HIS A 15 -8.00 -13.26 23.00
N THR A 16 -8.68 -12.12 22.95
CA THR A 16 -9.00 -11.39 21.72
C THR A 16 -7.83 -10.48 21.34
N LEU A 17 -7.31 -10.64 20.12
CA LEU A 17 -6.25 -9.82 19.54
C LEU A 17 -6.85 -8.62 18.79
N LEU A 18 -6.53 -7.42 19.22
CA LEU A 18 -6.91 -6.19 18.53
C LEU A 18 -5.81 -5.79 17.55
N MET A 19 -6.15 -5.76 16.26
CA MET A 19 -5.25 -5.45 15.15
C MET A 19 -5.61 -4.09 14.56
N PRO A 20 -4.65 -3.17 14.35
CA PRO A 20 -4.93 -1.89 13.69
C PRO A 20 -5.18 -2.12 12.19
N GLN A 21 -6.09 -1.34 11.61
CA GLN A 21 -6.34 -1.34 10.18
C GLN A 21 -5.27 -0.50 9.44
N MET A 22 -4.85 -0.98 8.26
CA MET A 22 -4.01 -0.22 7.34
C MET A 22 -4.50 -0.33 5.90
N CYS A 23 -4.55 -1.55 5.34
CA CYS A 23 -4.96 -1.76 3.95
C CYS A 23 -6.21 -2.64 3.89
N THR A 24 -7.35 -2.04 3.51
CA THR A 24 -8.70 -2.56 3.76
C THR A 24 -8.88 -4.03 3.37
N TYR A 25 -8.66 -4.38 2.11
CA TYR A 25 -8.92 -5.72 1.61
C TYR A 25 -7.90 -6.73 2.15
N HIS A 26 -6.62 -6.35 2.18
CA HIS A 26 -5.52 -7.17 2.67
C HIS A 26 -5.71 -7.53 4.13
N PHE A 27 -5.97 -6.55 4.99
CA PHE A 27 -6.08 -6.75 6.43
C PHE A 27 -7.35 -7.49 6.81
N ARG A 28 -8.45 -7.34 6.05
CA ARG A 28 -9.64 -8.19 6.21
C ARG A 28 -9.32 -9.66 5.89
N MET A 29 -8.62 -9.93 4.79
CA MET A 29 -8.17 -11.29 4.47
C MET A 29 -7.17 -11.85 5.50
N ILE A 30 -6.22 -11.03 5.96
CA ILE A 30 -5.25 -11.40 7.00
C ILE A 30 -5.98 -11.71 8.31
N ARG A 31 -6.95 -10.88 8.72
CA ARG A 31 -7.78 -11.12 9.90
C ARG A 31 -8.51 -12.45 9.78
N ASN A 32 -9.18 -12.70 8.65
CA ASN A 32 -9.92 -13.94 8.43
C ASN A 32 -9.00 -15.16 8.41
N LEU A 33 -7.79 -15.03 7.85
CA LEU A 33 -6.76 -16.06 7.91
C LEU A 33 -6.35 -16.36 9.36
N LEU A 34 -6.08 -15.34 10.18
CA LEU A 34 -5.71 -15.54 11.59
C LEU A 34 -6.85 -16.20 12.37
N VAL A 35 -8.10 -15.82 12.10
CA VAL A 35 -9.28 -16.48 12.69
C VAL A 35 -9.34 -17.95 12.28
N ALA A 36 -9.11 -18.28 11.01
CA ALA A 36 -9.05 -19.67 10.54
C ALA A 36 -7.88 -20.46 11.13
N GLN A 37 -6.80 -19.80 11.52
CA GLN A 37 -5.71 -20.42 12.29
C GLN A 37 -6.05 -20.61 13.78
N GLY A 38 -7.22 -20.19 14.24
CA GLY A 38 -7.72 -20.36 15.61
C GLY A 38 -7.35 -19.23 16.56
N TYR A 39 -6.96 -18.05 16.05
CA TYR A 39 -6.86 -16.83 16.87
C TYR A 39 -8.23 -16.14 16.95
N LYS A 40 -8.52 -15.45 18.07
CA LYS A 40 -9.64 -14.49 18.12
C LYS A 40 -9.09 -13.14 17.71
N VAL A 41 -9.47 -12.60 16.55
CA VAL A 41 -8.91 -11.34 16.03
C VAL A 41 -10.02 -10.37 15.66
N GLU A 42 -9.89 -9.12 16.13
CA GLU A 42 -10.72 -7.99 15.74
C GLU A 42 -9.88 -6.92 15.06
N LEU A 43 -10.39 -6.40 13.95
CA LEU A 43 -9.76 -5.32 13.21
C LEU A 43 -10.33 -4.00 13.71
N LEU A 44 -9.45 -3.10 14.17
CA LEU A 44 -9.84 -1.79 14.65
C LEU A 44 -10.11 -0.86 13.47
N GLU A 45 -11.39 -0.60 13.22
CA GLU A 45 -11.88 0.29 12.16
C GLU A 45 -12.44 1.60 12.72
N THR A 46 -12.19 1.89 14.00
CA THR A 46 -12.58 3.16 14.61
C THR A 46 -11.86 4.32 13.91
N THR A 47 -12.61 5.40 13.65
CA THR A 47 -12.13 6.62 13.02
C THR A 47 -12.50 7.84 13.85
N GLY A 48 -11.83 8.97 13.59
CA GLY A 48 -12.18 10.27 14.14
C GLY A 48 -11.07 10.95 14.95
N PRO A 49 -11.23 12.25 15.25
CA PRO A 49 -10.21 13.08 15.90
C PRO A 49 -9.89 12.63 17.33
N GLN A 50 -10.81 11.95 18.00
CA GLN A 50 -10.61 11.43 19.37
C GLN A 50 -9.44 10.44 19.43
N ILE A 51 -9.19 9.68 18.36
CA ILE A 51 -8.07 8.73 18.30
C ILE A 51 -6.73 9.47 18.33
N ALA A 52 -6.60 10.55 17.55
CA ALA A 52 -5.40 11.37 17.56
C ALA A 52 -5.20 12.06 18.91
N GLN A 53 -6.27 12.58 19.51
CA GLN A 53 -6.25 13.17 20.86
C GLN A 53 -5.83 12.14 21.92
N GLU A 54 -6.29 10.90 21.81
CA GLU A 54 -5.92 9.83 22.72
C GLU A 54 -4.44 9.45 22.58
N GLY A 55 -3.94 9.39 21.34
CA GLY A 55 -2.51 9.22 21.06
C GLY A 55 -1.65 10.32 21.69
N LEU A 56 -2.06 11.59 21.55
CA LEU A 56 -1.34 12.75 22.11
C LEU A 56 -1.24 12.75 23.64
N LYS A 57 -2.13 12.04 24.36
CA LYS A 57 -2.04 11.94 25.83
C LYS A 57 -0.88 11.05 26.30
N TYR A 58 -0.47 10.08 25.49
CA TYR A 58 0.47 9.03 25.91
C TYR A 58 1.70 8.88 25.01
N VAL A 59 1.72 9.56 23.87
CA VAL A 59 2.82 9.56 22.91
C VAL A 59 3.27 11.00 22.69
N HIS A 60 4.59 11.22 22.76
CA HIS A 60 5.17 12.54 22.53
C HIS A 60 4.78 13.06 21.13
N ASN A 61 4.39 14.33 21.03
CA ASN A 61 3.92 14.97 19.79
C ASN A 61 4.97 14.99 18.67
N ASP A 62 6.26 15.01 19.00
CA ASP A 62 7.37 14.86 18.01
C ASP A 62 7.60 13.42 17.51
N THR A 63 6.74 12.48 17.88
CA THR A 63 6.73 11.13 17.30
C THR A 63 6.06 11.17 15.93
N CYS A 64 6.44 10.25 15.04
CA CYS A 64 5.79 10.14 13.74
C CYS A 64 4.28 9.86 13.87
N TYR A 65 3.48 10.57 13.08
CA TYR A 65 2.02 10.54 13.14
C TYR A 65 1.37 9.13 13.10
N PRO A 66 1.85 8.15 12.32
CA PRO A 66 1.29 6.80 12.34
C PRO A 66 1.41 6.10 13.69
N ALA A 67 2.51 6.32 14.41
CA ALA A 67 2.67 5.76 15.75
C ALA A 67 1.60 6.30 16.70
N LEU A 68 1.37 7.60 16.64
CA LEU A 68 0.39 8.31 17.45
C LEU A 68 -1.02 7.78 17.16
N LEU A 69 -1.38 7.61 15.89
CA LEU A 69 -2.68 7.07 15.50
C LEU A 69 -2.87 5.61 15.90
N VAL A 70 -1.90 4.73 15.61
CA VAL A 70 -2.01 3.30 15.95
C VAL A 70 -2.08 3.10 17.47
N ILE A 71 -1.23 3.77 18.23
CA ILE A 71 -1.22 3.67 19.69
C ILE A 71 -2.50 4.29 20.27
N GLY A 72 -2.92 5.46 19.76
CA GLY A 72 -4.16 6.11 20.15
C GLY A 72 -5.38 5.22 19.90
N GLN A 73 -5.45 4.56 18.73
CA GLN A 73 -6.56 3.69 18.35
C GLN A 73 -6.65 2.47 19.26
N MET A 74 -5.50 1.88 19.62
CA MET A 74 -5.45 0.76 20.56
C MET A 74 -5.88 1.17 21.97
N ILE A 75 -5.39 2.30 22.48
CA ILE A 75 -5.77 2.79 23.82
C ILE A 75 -7.25 3.17 23.87
N ASP A 76 -7.76 3.85 22.83
CA ASP A 76 -9.18 4.18 22.68
C ASP A 76 -10.04 2.91 22.70
N ALA A 77 -9.64 1.88 21.97
CA ALA A 77 -10.31 0.58 21.98
C ALA A 77 -10.34 -0.03 23.39
N LEU A 78 -9.22 -0.03 24.13
CA LEU A 78 -9.17 -0.55 25.50
C LEU A 78 -10.03 0.28 26.48
N LYS A 79 -10.15 1.60 26.27
CA LYS A 79 -11.01 2.49 27.07
C LYS A 79 -12.50 2.39 26.74
N SER A 80 -12.87 1.80 25.61
CA SER A 80 -14.25 1.74 25.14
C SER A 80 -15.20 0.96 26.06
N GLY A 81 -14.67 0.14 26.99
CA GLY A 81 -15.46 -0.75 27.84
C GLY A 81 -16.00 -1.99 27.13
N LYS A 82 -15.68 -2.18 25.84
CA LYS A 82 -16.15 -3.32 25.04
C LYS A 82 -15.39 -4.62 25.29
N TYR A 83 -14.18 -4.55 25.84
CA TYR A 83 -13.27 -5.68 25.93
C TYR A 83 -12.95 -6.06 27.37
N ASP A 84 -12.82 -7.36 27.60
CA ASP A 84 -12.26 -7.91 28.83
C ASP A 84 -10.73 -7.77 28.80
N LEU A 85 -10.19 -6.87 29.61
CA LEU A 85 -8.77 -6.51 29.60
C LEU A 85 -7.86 -7.65 30.06
N ASP A 86 -8.36 -8.61 30.86
CA ASP A 86 -7.60 -9.79 31.28
C ASP A 86 -7.54 -10.87 30.19
N HIS A 87 -8.40 -10.75 29.18
CA HIS A 87 -8.47 -11.61 28.00
C HIS A 87 -8.37 -10.82 26.70
N THR A 88 -7.64 -9.70 26.72
CA THR A 88 -7.37 -8.89 25.53
C THR A 88 -5.88 -8.77 25.31
N ALA A 89 -5.47 -8.83 24.05
CA ALA A 89 -4.10 -8.64 23.62
C ALA A 89 -4.08 -7.69 22.42
N LEU A 90 -2.97 -7.00 22.20
CA LEU A 90 -2.77 -6.15 21.03
C LEU A 90 -1.80 -6.82 20.05
N ILE A 91 -1.94 -6.56 18.76
CA ILE A 91 -0.99 -7.02 17.75
C ILE A 91 -0.49 -5.86 16.89
N ILE A 92 0.82 -5.79 16.67
CA ILE A 92 1.45 -4.77 15.85
C ILE A 92 2.52 -5.37 14.95
N THR A 93 2.64 -4.85 13.73
CA THR A 93 3.70 -5.21 12.80
C THR A 93 4.96 -4.39 13.07
N GLN A 94 6.14 -5.01 13.01
CA GLN A 94 7.43 -4.30 13.00
C GLN A 94 8.14 -4.59 11.69
N THR A 95 8.50 -3.52 10.97
CA THR A 95 9.16 -3.62 9.66
C THR A 95 10.64 -4.01 9.76
N GLY A 96 11.30 -3.72 10.88
CA GLY A 96 12.73 -4.01 11.06
C GLY A 96 13.67 -3.08 10.28
N GLY A 97 13.15 -2.00 9.71
CA GLY A 97 13.93 -0.95 9.03
C GLY A 97 14.51 0.08 10.00
N GLY A 98 15.26 1.05 9.47
CA GLY A 98 15.87 2.14 10.27
C GLY A 98 14.96 3.35 10.53
N CYS A 99 13.66 3.25 10.29
CA CYS A 99 12.69 4.29 10.66
C CYS A 99 12.08 4.02 12.05
N ARG A 100 11.23 4.93 12.52
CA ARG A 100 10.58 4.82 13.84
C ARG A 100 9.65 3.60 13.96
N ALA A 101 9.13 3.06 12.85
CA ALA A 101 8.21 1.91 12.84
C ALA A 101 8.74 0.70 13.63
N SER A 102 10.05 0.44 13.57
CA SER A 102 10.70 -0.65 14.33
C SER A 102 10.57 -0.49 15.84
N ASN A 103 10.38 0.74 16.34
CA ASN A 103 10.27 1.07 17.75
C ASN A 103 8.82 1.26 18.25
N TYR A 104 7.81 1.12 17.38
CA TYR A 104 6.41 1.35 17.78
C TYR A 104 5.97 0.45 18.94
N ILE A 105 6.48 -0.78 19.00
CA ILE A 105 6.13 -1.70 20.08
C ILE A 105 6.59 -1.20 21.46
N TYR A 106 7.76 -0.58 21.55
CA TYR A 106 8.28 -0.04 22.81
C TYR A 106 7.51 1.21 23.22
N LEU A 107 7.17 2.06 22.24
CA LEU A 107 6.31 3.23 22.45
C LEU A 107 4.91 2.80 22.92
N LEU A 108 4.32 1.79 22.30
CA LEU A 108 3.03 1.24 22.66
C LEU A 108 3.05 0.69 24.10
N ARG A 109 4.03 -0.15 24.45
CA ARG A 109 4.18 -0.71 25.80
C ARG A 109 4.31 0.39 26.86
N HIS A 110 5.09 1.43 26.58
CA HIS A 110 5.22 2.58 27.47
C HIS A 110 3.89 3.33 27.61
N ALA A 111 3.21 3.61 26.49
CA ALA A 111 1.93 4.29 26.47
C ALA A 111 0.84 3.52 27.23
N LEU A 112 0.79 2.18 27.09
CA LEU A 112 -0.12 1.31 27.83
C LEU A 112 0.10 1.40 29.33
N LYS A 113 1.35 1.35 29.80
CA LYS A 113 1.68 1.51 31.23
C LYS A 113 1.17 2.85 31.75
N SER A 114 1.44 3.93 31.02
CA SER A 114 0.99 5.28 31.37
C SER A 114 -0.53 5.44 31.34
N ALA A 115 -1.23 4.68 30.48
CA ALA A 115 -2.69 4.68 30.37
C ALA A 115 -3.40 3.75 31.37
N GLY A 116 -2.66 3.01 32.21
CA GLY A 116 -3.22 2.05 33.17
C GLY A 116 -3.53 0.66 32.59
N PHE A 117 -3.02 0.36 31.39
CA PHE A 117 -3.20 -0.91 30.67
C PHE A 117 -1.90 -1.73 30.56
N GLY A 118 -0.95 -1.52 31.49
CA GLY A 118 0.37 -2.16 31.45
C GLY A 118 0.35 -3.69 31.54
N GLN A 119 -0.78 -4.30 31.92
CA GLN A 119 -1.02 -5.74 31.95
C GLN A 119 -1.37 -6.34 30.57
N VAL A 120 -1.84 -5.52 29.62
CA VAL A 120 -2.30 -6.00 28.31
C VAL A 120 -1.09 -6.46 27.48
N PRO A 121 -1.00 -7.74 27.09
CA PRO A 121 0.11 -8.24 26.29
C PRO A 121 0.09 -7.68 24.87
N VAL A 122 1.29 -7.44 24.32
CA VAL A 122 1.48 -6.97 22.95
C VAL A 122 2.24 -8.02 22.14
N ALA A 123 1.59 -8.58 21.13
CA ALA A 123 2.17 -9.46 20.14
C ALA A 123 2.84 -8.66 19.02
N SER A 124 4.04 -9.10 18.63
CA SER A 124 4.75 -8.57 17.48
C SER A 124 4.68 -9.53 16.30
N ILE A 125 4.27 -9.02 15.14
CA ILE A 125 4.56 -9.64 13.84
C ILE A 125 5.82 -8.97 13.30
N ASN A 126 6.96 -9.66 13.39
CA ASN A 126 8.22 -9.17 12.85
C ASN A 126 8.95 -10.26 12.07
N PHE A 127 9.49 -9.88 10.91
CA PHE A 127 10.25 -10.78 10.02
C PHE A 127 11.77 -10.68 10.25
N SER A 128 12.22 -9.73 11.07
CA SER A 128 13.63 -9.43 11.32
C SER A 128 14.16 -10.01 12.64
N GLY A 129 13.32 -10.74 13.40
CA GLY A 129 13.72 -11.34 14.69
C GLY A 129 13.97 -10.32 15.80
N LEU A 130 13.32 -9.15 15.73
CA LEU A 130 13.51 -8.04 16.67
C LEU A 130 13.03 -8.36 18.09
N GLU A 131 12.02 -9.21 18.23
CA GLU A 131 11.48 -9.63 19.54
C GLU A 131 11.64 -11.14 19.71
N LYS A 132 12.66 -11.54 20.49
CA LYS A 132 12.84 -12.93 20.94
C LYS A 132 11.81 -13.22 22.03
N GLY A 133 10.91 -14.17 21.80
CA GLY A 133 9.91 -14.60 22.80
C GLY A 133 8.45 -14.18 22.56
N SER A 134 8.12 -13.57 21.41
CA SER A 134 6.71 -13.41 21.02
C SER A 134 6.08 -14.79 20.84
N GLY A 135 5.01 -15.10 21.58
CA GLY A 135 4.24 -16.35 21.42
C GLY A 135 3.46 -16.43 20.11
N PHE A 136 3.50 -15.37 19.29
CA PHE A 136 2.98 -15.38 17.94
C PHE A 136 3.99 -16.06 16.99
N SER A 137 3.73 -17.33 16.65
CA SER A 137 4.59 -18.09 15.74
C SER A 137 4.19 -17.87 14.28
N MET A 138 5.11 -17.32 13.48
CA MET A 138 4.96 -17.24 12.03
C MET A 138 5.48 -18.53 11.38
N THR A 139 4.60 -19.32 10.79
CA THR A 139 4.98 -20.54 10.07
C THR A 139 5.23 -20.26 8.58
N PRO A 140 6.05 -21.06 7.87
CA PRO A 140 6.20 -20.93 6.42
C PRO A 140 4.88 -20.99 5.65
N LYS A 141 3.94 -21.82 6.13
CA LYS A 141 2.58 -21.92 5.61
C LYS A 141 1.85 -20.58 5.71
N MET A 142 1.88 -19.95 6.89
CA MET A 142 1.28 -18.63 7.10
C MET A 142 1.95 -17.56 6.24
N MET A 143 3.27 -17.58 6.07
CA MET A 143 3.95 -16.63 5.19
C MET A 143 3.46 -16.74 3.74
N LEU A 144 3.31 -17.96 3.22
CA LEU A 144 2.74 -18.17 1.89
C LEU A 144 1.31 -17.62 1.80
N GLN A 145 0.46 -17.92 2.79
CA GLN A 145 -0.91 -17.41 2.87
C GLN A 145 -0.97 -15.88 2.90
N LEU A 146 -0.09 -15.22 3.66
CA LEU A 146 0.00 -13.75 3.74
C LEU A 146 0.44 -13.13 2.41
N ILE A 147 1.48 -13.69 1.77
CA ILE A 147 1.94 -13.22 0.46
C ILE A 147 0.82 -13.39 -0.58
N THR A 148 0.12 -14.53 -0.58
CA THR A 148 -1.03 -14.76 -1.45
C THR A 148 -2.16 -13.74 -1.20
N ALA A 149 -2.48 -13.43 0.06
CA ALA A 149 -3.46 -12.40 0.38
C ALA A 149 -3.07 -11.02 -0.17
N VAL A 150 -1.77 -10.72 -0.23
CA VAL A 150 -1.27 -9.46 -0.79
C VAL A 150 -1.47 -9.38 -2.31
N TYR A 151 -1.14 -10.44 -3.06
CA TYR A 151 -1.45 -10.49 -4.50
C TYR A 151 -2.95 -10.26 -4.77
N TYR A 152 -3.80 -10.96 -4.03
CA TYR A 152 -5.24 -10.81 -4.19
C TYR A 152 -5.75 -9.43 -3.81
N GLY A 153 -5.23 -8.86 -2.72
CA GLY A 153 -5.62 -7.53 -2.27
C GLY A 153 -5.20 -6.46 -3.27
N ASP A 154 -3.99 -6.57 -3.81
CA ASP A 154 -3.48 -5.65 -4.83
C ASP A 154 -4.30 -5.72 -6.12
N LEU A 155 -4.64 -6.93 -6.58
CA LEU A 155 -5.51 -7.07 -7.76
C LEU A 155 -6.91 -6.52 -7.49
N LEU A 156 -7.52 -6.78 -6.32
CA LEU A 156 -8.82 -6.20 -5.97
C LEU A 156 -8.79 -4.68 -6.01
N MET A 157 -7.77 -4.08 -5.40
CA MET A 157 -7.60 -2.63 -5.39
C MET A 157 -7.42 -2.09 -6.82
N LEU A 158 -6.59 -2.74 -7.65
CA LEU A 158 -6.37 -2.36 -9.05
C LEU A 158 -7.65 -2.39 -9.89
N LEU A 159 -8.44 -3.47 -9.77
CA LEU A 159 -9.67 -3.66 -10.53
C LEU A 159 -10.76 -2.70 -10.05
N ARG A 160 -10.95 -2.59 -8.74
CA ARG A 160 -11.95 -1.70 -8.12
C ARG A 160 -11.70 -0.26 -8.49
N ASN A 161 -10.47 0.21 -8.39
CA ASN A 161 -10.13 1.60 -8.67
C ASN A 161 -10.32 2.01 -10.14
N GLN A 162 -10.29 1.03 -11.05
CA GLN A 162 -10.59 1.25 -12.48
C GLN A 162 -12.05 1.00 -12.84
N THR A 163 -12.87 0.47 -11.94
CA THR A 163 -14.27 0.15 -12.21
C THR A 163 -15.20 1.11 -11.48
N ALA A 164 -14.99 1.32 -10.19
CA ALA A 164 -15.85 2.13 -9.32
C ALA A 164 -16.05 3.57 -9.81
N PRO A 165 -15.06 4.30 -10.35
CA PRO A 165 -15.29 5.65 -10.85
C PRO A 165 -16.23 5.70 -12.07
N TYR A 166 -16.50 4.57 -12.72
CA TYR A 166 -17.22 4.51 -13.98
C TYR A 166 -18.49 3.67 -13.89
N GLU A 167 -18.75 2.99 -12.78
CA GLU A 167 -19.88 2.08 -12.65
C GLU A 167 -21.22 2.82 -12.71
N LYS A 168 -22.20 2.22 -13.40
CA LYS A 168 -23.55 2.79 -13.54
C LYS A 168 -24.33 2.75 -12.22
N THR A 169 -24.07 1.74 -11.40
CA THR A 169 -24.72 1.55 -10.10
C THR A 169 -23.66 1.63 -9.02
N SER A 170 -23.70 2.72 -8.25
CA SER A 170 -22.75 2.96 -7.17
C SER A 170 -22.75 1.81 -6.14
N GLY A 171 -21.56 1.36 -5.76
CA GLY A 171 -21.32 0.29 -4.79
C GLY A 171 -21.23 -1.11 -5.40
N GLN A 172 -21.37 -1.28 -6.72
CA GLN A 172 -21.23 -2.61 -7.36
C GLN A 172 -19.81 -3.15 -7.24
N SER A 173 -18.80 -2.31 -7.50
CA SER A 173 -17.39 -2.68 -7.36
C SER A 173 -17.02 -3.00 -5.92
N ASP A 174 -17.55 -2.24 -4.95
CA ASP A 174 -17.33 -2.48 -3.51
C ASP A 174 -17.99 -3.80 -3.07
N SER A 175 -19.19 -4.11 -3.56
CA SER A 175 -19.87 -5.38 -3.31
C SER A 175 -19.09 -6.58 -3.87
N LEU A 176 -18.48 -6.42 -5.06
CA LEU A 176 -17.58 -7.44 -5.62
C LEU A 176 -16.33 -7.61 -4.75
N CYS A 177 -15.73 -6.52 -4.27
CA CYS A 177 -14.61 -6.60 -3.32
C CYS A 177 -14.99 -7.38 -2.06
N ASP A 178 -16.15 -7.10 -1.46
CA ASP A 178 -16.63 -7.82 -0.27
C ASP A 178 -16.81 -9.31 -0.53
N LYS A 179 -17.47 -9.67 -1.63
CA LYS A 179 -17.62 -11.07 -2.06
C LYS A 179 -16.26 -11.75 -2.21
N TRP A 180 -15.32 -11.12 -2.91
CA TRP A 180 -14.02 -11.73 -3.19
C TRP A 180 -13.14 -11.82 -1.94
N VAL A 181 -13.20 -10.86 -1.02
CA VAL A 181 -12.52 -10.96 0.28
C VAL A 181 -12.97 -12.22 1.02
N GLU A 182 -14.27 -12.51 1.08
CA GLU A 182 -14.78 -13.71 1.76
C GLU A 182 -14.38 -15.00 1.03
N VAL A 183 -14.57 -15.06 -0.30
CA VAL A 183 -14.18 -16.23 -1.11
C VAL A 183 -12.69 -16.54 -0.97
N LEU A 184 -11.84 -15.54 -1.11
CA LEU A 184 -10.39 -15.70 -1.07
C LEU A 184 -9.91 -16.01 0.35
N SER A 185 -10.52 -15.41 1.38
CA SER A 185 -10.23 -15.75 2.78
C SER A 185 -10.45 -17.24 3.05
N GLY A 186 -11.58 -17.80 2.62
CA GLY A 186 -11.87 -19.23 2.76
C GLY A 186 -10.90 -20.12 1.99
N GLN A 187 -10.57 -19.75 0.76
CA GLN A 187 -9.59 -20.49 -0.06
C GLN A 187 -8.18 -20.47 0.55
N ILE A 188 -7.70 -19.30 0.96
CA ILE A 188 -6.38 -19.12 1.57
C ILE A 188 -6.29 -19.94 2.86
N ALA A 189 -7.30 -19.88 3.72
CA ALA A 189 -7.38 -20.68 4.94
C ALA A 189 -7.28 -22.20 4.65
N GLY A 190 -7.97 -22.66 3.60
CA GLY A 190 -7.95 -24.04 3.13
C GLY A 190 -6.75 -24.44 2.26
N MET A 191 -5.76 -23.58 2.06
CA MET A 191 -4.60 -23.82 1.18
C MET A 191 -4.93 -23.99 -0.32
N HIS A 192 -6.05 -23.42 -0.77
CA HIS A 192 -6.45 -23.39 -2.18
C HIS A 192 -6.12 -22.04 -2.81
N GLY A 193 -5.68 -22.04 -4.07
CA GLY A 193 -5.37 -20.80 -4.77
C GLY A 193 -4.08 -20.11 -4.33
N LEU A 194 -3.15 -20.79 -3.62
CA LEU A 194 -1.87 -20.21 -3.19
C LEU A 194 -0.73 -20.43 -4.18
N PHE A 195 -0.88 -21.41 -5.07
CA PHE A 195 0.14 -21.75 -6.07
C PHE A 195 -0.17 -21.06 -7.41
N PRO A 196 0.83 -20.87 -8.29
CA PRO A 196 0.68 -20.08 -9.52
C PRO A 196 -0.55 -20.43 -10.38
N GLY A 197 -0.87 -21.72 -10.53
CA GLY A 197 -2.04 -22.16 -11.30
C GLY A 197 -3.38 -21.77 -10.67
N GLY A 198 -3.51 -21.94 -9.35
CA GLY A 198 -4.71 -21.54 -8.61
C GLY A 198 -4.86 -20.02 -8.52
N MET A 199 -3.75 -19.30 -8.29
CA MET A 199 -3.73 -17.83 -8.36
C MET A 199 -4.18 -17.35 -9.73
N LYS A 200 -3.64 -17.90 -10.82
CA LYS A 200 -4.05 -17.57 -12.18
C LYS A 200 -5.56 -17.73 -12.39
N GLN A 201 -6.15 -18.84 -11.94
CA GLN A 201 -7.60 -19.06 -12.07
C GLN A 201 -8.42 -18.01 -11.33
N ASN A 202 -8.00 -17.65 -10.12
CA ASN A 202 -8.68 -16.60 -9.36
C ASN A 202 -8.49 -15.22 -10.00
N PHE A 203 -7.28 -14.87 -10.45
CA PHE A 203 -7.03 -13.62 -11.16
C PHE A 203 -7.93 -13.47 -12.39
N GLU A 204 -8.07 -14.53 -13.19
CA GLU A 204 -8.94 -14.53 -14.37
C GLU A 204 -10.42 -14.34 -14.00
N ARG A 205 -10.88 -15.03 -12.94
CA ARG A 205 -12.27 -14.90 -12.48
C ARG A 205 -12.57 -13.53 -11.89
N MET A 206 -11.66 -12.99 -11.08
CA MET A 206 -11.78 -11.65 -10.51
C MET A 206 -11.86 -10.62 -11.63
N ALA A 207 -10.87 -10.61 -12.53
CA ALA A 207 -10.81 -9.65 -13.63
C ALA A 207 -12.03 -9.76 -14.56
N ALA A 208 -12.49 -10.98 -14.87
CA ALA A 208 -13.71 -11.17 -15.67
C ALA A 208 -14.97 -10.62 -15.00
N GLU A 209 -15.15 -10.82 -13.68
CA GLU A 209 -16.31 -10.30 -12.96
C GLU A 209 -16.32 -8.77 -12.89
N PHE A 210 -15.16 -8.15 -12.65
CA PHE A 210 -15.05 -6.68 -12.69
C PHE A 210 -15.25 -6.13 -14.11
N ALA A 211 -14.73 -6.81 -15.14
CA ALA A 211 -14.92 -6.39 -16.54
C ALA A 211 -16.39 -6.47 -16.99
N ALA A 212 -17.20 -7.32 -16.35
CA ALA A 212 -18.62 -7.45 -16.62
C ALA A 212 -19.49 -6.36 -15.95
N VAL A 213 -18.93 -5.53 -15.07
CA VAL A 213 -19.66 -4.42 -14.43
C VAL A 213 -20.03 -3.39 -15.49
N PRO A 214 -21.32 -3.00 -15.61
CA PRO A 214 -21.73 -1.95 -16.52
C PRO A 214 -21.09 -0.60 -16.13
N VAL A 215 -20.30 -0.03 -17.04
CA VAL A 215 -19.56 1.22 -16.83
C VAL A 215 -19.84 2.24 -17.94
N ASP A 216 -19.79 3.52 -17.60
CA ASP A 216 -19.76 4.65 -18.53
C ASP A 216 -18.36 5.26 -18.53
N ARG A 217 -17.56 4.92 -19.55
CA ARG A 217 -16.18 5.40 -19.70
C ARG A 217 -16.17 6.84 -20.20
N VAL A 218 -16.04 7.79 -19.28
CA VAL A 218 -15.84 9.22 -19.56
C VAL A 218 -14.42 9.63 -19.16
N PRO A 219 -13.81 10.64 -19.79
CA PRO A 219 -12.51 11.15 -19.32
C PRO A 219 -12.61 11.62 -17.86
N ARG A 220 -11.70 11.14 -17.00
CA ARG A 220 -11.57 11.58 -15.60
C ARG A 220 -10.15 12.02 -15.31
N VAL A 221 -10.02 12.92 -14.34
CA VAL A 221 -8.71 13.27 -13.78
C VAL A 221 -8.13 12.03 -13.12
N LYS A 222 -6.94 11.61 -13.57
CA LYS A 222 -6.18 10.50 -13.00
C LYS A 222 -5.25 10.99 -11.91
N VAL A 223 -5.35 10.39 -10.72
CA VAL A 223 -4.55 10.76 -9.55
C VAL A 223 -3.83 9.55 -8.97
N GLY A 224 -2.50 9.62 -8.90
CA GLY A 224 -1.68 8.66 -8.18
C GLY A 224 -1.55 9.01 -6.69
N VAL A 225 -1.64 8.04 -5.80
CA VAL A 225 -1.40 8.22 -4.35
C VAL A 225 -0.18 7.39 -3.94
N VAL A 226 0.85 8.08 -3.49
CA VAL A 226 2.09 7.49 -2.94
C VAL A 226 2.35 8.09 -1.58
N GLY A 227 3.28 7.53 -0.80
CA GLY A 227 3.60 8.10 0.50
C GLY A 227 4.22 7.11 1.46
N GLU A 228 4.17 7.48 2.74
CA GLU A 228 4.52 6.57 3.82
C GLU A 228 3.48 5.45 3.88
N ILE A 229 3.92 4.21 4.10
CA ILE A 229 3.10 3.00 3.94
C ILE A 229 1.78 3.05 4.73
N TYR A 230 1.79 3.50 5.98
CA TYR A 230 0.57 3.56 6.78
C TYR A 230 -0.37 4.66 6.26
N VAL A 231 0.13 5.88 6.08
CA VAL A 231 -0.69 7.01 5.61
C VAL A 231 -1.13 6.85 4.14
N LYS A 232 -0.40 6.10 3.32
CA LYS A 232 -0.81 5.81 1.94
C LYS A 232 -2.14 5.04 1.90
N TYR A 233 -2.27 3.99 2.72
CA TYR A 233 -3.41 3.08 2.68
C TYR A 233 -4.48 3.36 3.74
N ALA A 234 -4.10 3.73 4.96
CA ALA A 234 -5.01 3.76 6.10
C ALA A 234 -5.95 4.98 6.04
N PRO A 235 -7.30 4.79 5.98
CA PRO A 235 -8.24 5.91 5.97
C PRO A 235 -8.09 6.82 7.20
N LEU A 236 -7.81 6.24 8.37
CA LEU A 236 -7.51 6.98 9.60
C LEU A 236 -6.24 7.85 9.47
N GLY A 237 -5.24 7.38 8.73
CA GLY A 237 -3.96 8.07 8.53
C GLY A 237 -4.04 9.26 7.58
N ASN A 238 -4.96 9.24 6.63
CA ASN A 238 -5.01 10.19 5.52
C ASN A 238 -6.37 10.87 5.31
N ASN A 239 -7.25 10.83 6.32
CA ASN A 239 -8.59 11.42 6.26
C ASN A 239 -9.47 10.85 5.13
N ASP A 240 -9.33 9.55 4.84
CA ASP A 240 -10.05 8.82 3.79
C ASP A 240 -9.77 9.40 2.37
N LEU A 241 -8.48 9.64 2.10
CA LEU A 241 -7.99 10.33 0.90
C LEU A 241 -8.53 9.73 -0.42
N GLN A 242 -8.60 8.39 -0.50
CA GLN A 242 -9.12 7.73 -1.69
C GLN A 242 -10.59 8.09 -1.93
N LYS A 243 -11.46 7.98 -0.92
CA LYS A 243 -12.87 8.37 -1.05
C LYS A 243 -13.04 9.85 -1.34
N PHE A 244 -12.19 10.70 -0.76
CA PHE A 244 -12.18 12.13 -1.06
C PHE A 244 -11.89 12.39 -2.55
N LEU A 245 -10.84 11.78 -3.12
CA LEU A 245 -10.50 11.91 -4.54
C LEU A 245 -11.61 11.37 -5.45
N GLU A 246 -12.25 10.26 -5.07
CA GLU A 246 -13.39 9.69 -5.77
C GLU A 246 -14.60 10.64 -5.75
N SER A 247 -14.87 11.28 -4.60
CA SER A 247 -15.93 12.30 -4.49
C SER A 247 -15.66 13.54 -5.34
N GLU A 248 -14.39 13.82 -5.64
CA GLU A 248 -13.95 14.86 -6.56
C GLU A 248 -13.93 14.38 -8.04
N GLY A 249 -14.44 13.18 -8.31
CA GLY A 249 -14.61 12.61 -9.65
C GLY A 249 -13.35 12.02 -10.27
N CYS A 250 -12.32 11.71 -9.48
CA CYS A 250 -11.05 11.21 -9.98
C CYS A 250 -11.05 9.68 -10.18
N GLU A 251 -10.22 9.21 -11.12
CA GLU A 251 -9.74 7.82 -11.14
C GLU A 251 -8.44 7.74 -10.31
N VAL A 252 -8.43 6.92 -9.27
CA VAL A 252 -7.33 6.88 -8.30
C VAL A 252 -6.45 5.66 -8.51
N CYS A 253 -5.16 5.83 -8.74
CA CYS A 253 -4.20 4.74 -8.67
C CYS A 253 -3.44 4.80 -7.35
N MET A 254 -3.48 3.70 -6.60
CA MET A 254 -2.63 3.52 -5.43
C MET A 254 -1.76 2.31 -5.72
N PRO A 255 -0.43 2.47 -5.90
CA PRO A 255 0.44 1.32 -6.15
C PRO A 255 0.30 0.30 -5.00
N GLY A 256 0.32 -0.98 -5.34
CA GLY A 256 0.00 -2.10 -4.44
C GLY A 256 0.98 -2.29 -3.28
N LEU A 257 0.55 -3.05 -2.26
CA LEU A 257 1.39 -3.41 -1.12
C LEU A 257 2.51 -4.39 -1.50
N LEU A 258 2.33 -5.17 -2.57
CA LEU A 258 3.35 -6.09 -3.09
C LEU A 258 4.64 -5.35 -3.47
N GLY A 259 4.56 -4.15 -4.05
CA GLY A 259 5.73 -3.35 -4.40
C GLY A 259 6.62 -3.07 -3.20
N PHE A 260 6.02 -2.77 -2.04
CA PHE A 260 6.77 -2.60 -0.78
C PHE A 260 7.38 -3.92 -0.28
N LEU A 261 6.66 -5.04 -0.39
CA LEU A 261 7.21 -6.35 -0.01
C LEU A 261 8.39 -6.76 -0.90
N LEU A 262 8.25 -6.59 -2.21
CA LEU A 262 9.30 -6.83 -3.19
C LEU A 262 10.50 -5.92 -2.92
N TYR A 263 10.28 -4.65 -2.56
CA TYR A 263 11.33 -3.75 -2.11
C TYR A 263 12.07 -4.27 -0.87
N CYS A 264 11.36 -4.75 0.16
CA CYS A 264 12.00 -5.35 1.33
C CYS A 264 12.84 -6.58 0.98
N VAL A 265 12.32 -7.48 0.13
CA VAL A 265 13.05 -8.67 -0.34
C VAL A 265 14.26 -8.27 -1.17
N CYS A 266 14.08 -7.31 -2.08
CA CYS A 266 15.12 -6.83 -2.99
C CYS A 266 16.27 -6.18 -2.23
N ASN A 267 15.98 -5.36 -1.22
CA ASN A 267 16.99 -4.78 -0.35
C ASN A 267 17.84 -5.84 0.36
N GLY A 268 17.29 -7.03 0.61
CA GLY A 268 18.03 -8.12 1.25
C GLY A 268 19.26 -8.59 0.48
N TRP A 269 19.27 -8.50 -0.86
CA TRP A 269 20.45 -8.80 -1.68
C TRP A 269 21.24 -7.55 -2.09
N ILE A 270 20.58 -6.40 -2.30
CA ILE A 270 21.25 -5.11 -2.52
C ILE A 270 22.18 -4.81 -1.35
N ASP A 271 21.76 -5.12 -0.12
CA ASP A 271 22.57 -4.93 1.08
C ASP A 271 23.86 -5.74 1.05
N VAL A 272 23.81 -6.97 0.53
CA VAL A 272 24.99 -7.81 0.40
C VAL A 272 25.94 -7.25 -0.65
N GLU A 273 25.43 -6.66 -1.73
CA GLU A 273 26.27 -6.01 -2.75
C GLU A 273 26.91 -4.72 -2.24
N LEU A 274 26.14 -3.87 -1.55
CA LEU A 274 26.62 -2.56 -1.09
C LEU A 274 27.49 -2.65 0.17
N TYR A 275 27.15 -3.54 1.10
CA TYR A 275 27.75 -3.59 2.44
C TYR A 275 28.46 -4.91 2.75
N GLY A 276 28.48 -5.85 1.81
CA GLY A 276 29.04 -7.19 2.01
C GLY A 276 28.09 -8.13 2.75
N GLY A 277 28.44 -9.43 2.78
CA GLY A 277 27.65 -10.47 3.45
C GLY A 277 27.70 -11.81 2.73
N SER A 278 26.77 -12.70 3.07
CA SER A 278 26.71 -14.05 2.47
C SER A 278 26.23 -14.01 1.02
N ARG A 279 27.06 -14.49 0.09
CA ARG A 279 26.68 -14.67 -1.33
C ARG A 279 25.49 -15.61 -1.49
N GLY A 280 25.36 -16.62 -0.62
CA GLY A 280 24.21 -17.53 -0.60
C GLY A 280 22.92 -16.81 -0.22
N LYS A 281 22.97 -15.89 0.76
CA LYS A 281 21.82 -15.01 1.10
C LYS A 281 21.42 -14.15 -0.10
N ALA A 282 22.40 -13.50 -0.74
CA ALA A 282 22.11 -12.66 -1.92
C ALA A 282 21.44 -13.46 -3.04
N MET A 283 21.97 -14.65 -3.36
CA MET A 283 21.40 -15.53 -4.38
C MET A 283 19.97 -15.97 -4.02
N GLY A 284 19.72 -16.35 -2.77
CA GLY A 284 18.38 -16.74 -2.31
C GLY A 284 17.36 -15.60 -2.38
N MET A 285 17.74 -14.39 -1.95
CA MET A 285 16.86 -13.22 -2.01
C MET A 285 16.60 -12.76 -3.45
N ARG A 286 17.56 -12.90 -4.37
CA ARG A 286 17.33 -12.68 -5.82
C ARG A 286 16.35 -13.68 -6.39
N ALA A 287 16.56 -14.97 -6.17
CA ALA A 287 15.65 -16.01 -6.64
C ALA A 287 14.23 -15.80 -6.11
N LEU A 288 14.09 -15.40 -4.84
CA LEU A 288 12.78 -15.05 -4.26
C LEU A 288 12.17 -13.81 -4.94
N THR A 289 12.96 -12.77 -5.20
CA THR A 289 12.51 -11.59 -5.96
C THR A 289 11.99 -12.01 -7.33
N ASP A 290 12.74 -12.82 -8.08
CA ASP A 290 12.36 -13.27 -9.42
C ASP A 290 11.08 -14.11 -9.41
N ILE A 291 10.90 -14.98 -8.42
CA ILE A 291 9.67 -15.79 -8.27
C ILE A 291 8.46 -14.90 -8.04
N LEU A 292 8.59 -13.89 -7.17
CA LEU A 292 7.50 -12.97 -6.86
C LEU A 292 7.18 -12.08 -8.07
N CYS A 293 8.19 -11.46 -8.70
CA CYS A 293 7.99 -10.64 -9.91
C CYS A 293 7.32 -11.44 -11.05
N ARG A 294 7.70 -12.70 -11.29
CA ARG A 294 7.04 -13.54 -12.30
C ARG A 294 5.55 -13.79 -12.01
N GLN A 295 5.17 -13.82 -10.73
CA GLN A 295 3.77 -13.99 -10.36
C GLN A 295 2.99 -12.67 -10.45
N GLU A 296 3.64 -11.55 -10.12
CA GLU A 296 3.15 -10.19 -10.36
C GLU A 296 2.87 -9.96 -11.86
N GLU A 297 3.82 -10.29 -12.73
CA GLU A 297 3.68 -10.13 -14.18
C GLU A 297 2.45 -10.89 -14.71
N LYS A 298 2.23 -12.13 -14.26
CA LYS A 298 1.02 -12.89 -14.61
C LYS A 298 -0.26 -12.20 -14.14
N MET A 299 -0.26 -11.63 -12.93
CA MET A 299 -1.39 -10.88 -12.41
C MET A 299 -1.68 -9.65 -13.28
N HIS A 300 -0.64 -8.90 -13.65
CA HIS A 300 -0.74 -7.71 -14.51
C HIS A 300 -1.19 -8.07 -15.93
N ASP A 301 -0.67 -9.15 -16.51
CA ASP A 301 -1.04 -9.60 -17.86
C ASP A 301 -2.52 -10.04 -17.92
N ILE A 302 -3.02 -10.68 -16.87
CA ILE A 302 -4.43 -11.05 -16.77
C ILE A 302 -5.31 -9.80 -16.65
N ALA A 303 -4.92 -8.83 -15.81
CA ALA A 303 -5.65 -7.56 -15.73
C ALA A 303 -5.72 -6.88 -17.10
N ARG A 304 -4.60 -6.79 -17.83
CA ARG A 304 -4.54 -6.26 -19.20
C ARG A 304 -5.43 -7.00 -20.18
N LYS A 305 -5.41 -8.33 -20.14
CA LYS A 305 -6.23 -9.19 -20.99
C LYS A 305 -7.73 -8.91 -20.82
N HIS A 306 -8.18 -8.51 -19.63
CA HIS A 306 -9.57 -8.16 -19.34
C HIS A 306 -9.89 -6.67 -19.49
N GLY A 307 -9.00 -5.89 -20.12
CA GLY A 307 -9.24 -4.49 -20.46
C GLY A 307 -8.89 -3.49 -19.35
N PHE A 308 -8.23 -3.92 -18.28
CA PHE A 308 -7.69 -3.04 -17.25
C PHE A 308 -6.29 -2.59 -17.62
N TRP A 309 -5.93 -1.35 -17.28
CA TRP A 309 -4.52 -1.00 -17.18
C TRP A 309 -3.88 -1.73 -15.98
N ALA A 310 -2.59 -2.01 -16.07
CA ALA A 310 -1.81 -2.60 -14.99
C ALA A 310 -0.43 -1.95 -14.90
N PRO A 311 0.13 -1.79 -13.68
CA PRO A 311 1.46 -1.24 -13.45
C PRO A 311 2.56 -1.97 -14.23
N SER A 312 3.72 -1.32 -14.31
CA SER A 312 4.91 -1.97 -14.84
C SER A 312 5.37 -3.11 -13.90
N SER A 313 6.35 -3.90 -14.31
CA SER A 313 6.92 -4.90 -13.38
C SER A 313 7.73 -4.18 -12.30
N PHE A 314 7.80 -4.76 -11.10
CA PHE A 314 8.62 -4.20 -10.03
C PHE A 314 10.09 -3.95 -10.44
N LEU A 315 10.64 -4.79 -11.33
CA LEU A 315 11.99 -4.61 -11.86
C LEU A 315 12.12 -3.34 -12.71
N HIS A 316 11.07 -2.98 -13.45
CA HIS A 316 11.01 -1.70 -14.16
C HIS A 316 10.95 -0.54 -13.16
N THR A 317 10.07 -0.60 -12.16
CA THR A 317 10.00 0.41 -11.09
C THR A 317 11.36 0.61 -10.42
N LYS A 318 12.05 -0.48 -10.05
CA LYS A 318 13.43 -0.42 -9.52
C LYS A 318 14.39 0.31 -10.47
N ALA A 319 14.36 0.02 -11.77
CA ALA A 319 15.20 0.67 -12.75
C ALA A 319 14.89 2.17 -12.92
N LEU A 320 13.64 2.60 -12.71
CA LEU A 320 13.29 4.02 -12.66
C LEU A 320 13.95 4.72 -11.46
N GLY A 321 13.88 4.10 -10.28
CA GLY A 321 14.50 4.63 -9.05
C GLY A 321 16.00 4.84 -9.16
N GLU A 322 16.72 3.89 -9.78
CA GLU A 322 18.17 3.95 -10.00
C GLU A 322 18.64 5.19 -10.79
N LYS A 323 17.78 5.76 -11.64
CA LYS A 323 18.08 6.97 -12.41
C LYS A 323 18.16 8.22 -11.53
N ILE A 324 17.51 8.21 -10.38
CA ILE A 324 17.32 9.43 -9.58
C ILE A 324 17.88 9.35 -8.16
N ILE A 325 17.97 8.17 -7.55
CA ILE A 325 18.45 8.00 -6.18
C ILE A 325 19.21 6.68 -6.02
N GLY A 326 20.27 6.69 -5.22
CA GLY A 326 21.05 5.48 -4.93
C GLY A 326 20.28 4.51 -4.03
N GLN A 327 20.42 3.20 -4.30
CA GLN A 327 19.68 2.14 -3.60
C GLN A 327 20.06 1.95 -2.12
N GLY A 328 21.17 2.56 -1.68
CA GLY A 328 21.47 2.69 -0.24
C GLY A 328 20.46 3.57 0.51
N SER A 329 19.70 4.40 -0.19
CA SER A 329 18.60 5.21 0.38
C SER A 329 17.38 4.33 0.63
N LYS A 330 17.45 3.44 1.63
CA LYS A 330 16.46 2.38 1.87
C LYS A 330 15.66 2.51 3.19
N MET A 331 15.76 3.66 3.86
CA MET A 331 15.01 3.88 5.10
C MET A 331 13.57 4.27 4.78
N GLY A 332 12.60 3.72 5.54
CA GLY A 332 11.18 3.81 5.17
C GLY A 332 10.94 3.13 3.83
N GLU A 333 10.23 3.81 2.93
CA GLU A 333 10.01 3.39 1.55
C GLU A 333 11.24 3.63 0.67
N GLY A 334 12.18 4.47 1.12
CA GLY A 334 13.48 4.66 0.47
C GLY A 334 13.38 4.98 -1.03
N TRP A 335 14.18 4.28 -1.83
CA TRP A 335 14.23 4.46 -3.29
C TRP A 335 12.94 4.02 -4.00
N LEU A 336 12.07 3.21 -3.36
CA LEU A 336 10.79 2.78 -3.94
C LEU A 336 9.84 3.97 -4.12
N LEU A 337 9.74 4.86 -3.13
CA LEU A 337 8.78 5.96 -3.15
C LEU A 337 8.92 6.87 -4.39
N PRO A 338 10.12 7.41 -4.71
CA PRO A 338 10.26 8.22 -5.91
C PRO A 338 10.22 7.37 -7.20
N ALA A 339 10.51 6.07 -7.13
CA ALA A 339 10.34 5.16 -8.26
C ALA A 339 8.86 4.92 -8.61
N GLU A 340 7.99 4.72 -7.60
CA GLU A 340 6.53 4.64 -7.79
C GLU A 340 5.97 5.92 -8.40
N MET A 341 6.49 7.10 -8.01
CA MET A 341 6.10 8.36 -8.64
C MET A 341 6.43 8.40 -10.14
N MET A 342 7.61 7.91 -10.53
CA MET A 342 8.01 7.85 -11.94
C MET A 342 7.18 6.83 -12.72
N GLU A 343 6.91 5.65 -12.14
CA GLU A 343 6.05 4.64 -12.75
C GLU A 343 4.63 5.16 -12.98
N LEU A 344 4.08 5.89 -12.01
CA LEU A 344 2.78 6.54 -12.14
C LEU A 344 2.78 7.55 -13.30
N CYS A 345 3.86 8.32 -13.45
CA CYS A 345 4.01 9.24 -14.58
C CYS A 345 4.05 8.49 -15.92
N ASP A 346 4.84 7.42 -16.03
CA ASP A 346 4.89 6.57 -17.23
C ASP A 346 3.53 5.93 -17.56
N SER A 347 2.69 5.75 -16.53
CA SER A 347 1.34 5.16 -16.63
C SER A 347 0.23 6.19 -16.85
N GLY A 348 0.56 7.47 -17.03
CA GLY A 348 -0.40 8.55 -17.27
C GLY A 348 -1.07 9.12 -16.02
N PHE A 349 -0.66 8.72 -14.83
CA PHE A 349 -1.05 9.32 -13.55
C PHE A 349 -0.13 10.48 -13.21
N LEU A 350 -0.21 11.55 -14.00
CA LEU A 350 0.67 12.72 -13.88
C LEU A 350 0.36 13.59 -12.65
N ASN A 351 -0.85 13.50 -12.10
CA ASN A 351 -1.21 14.18 -10.86
C ASN A 351 -0.96 13.24 -9.68
N ILE A 352 -0.07 13.60 -8.76
CA ILE A 352 0.37 12.69 -7.69
C ILE A 352 0.23 13.37 -6.35
N VAL A 353 -0.51 12.74 -5.44
CA VAL A 353 -0.55 13.10 -4.02
C VAL A 353 0.47 12.26 -3.28
N CYS A 354 1.51 12.91 -2.75
CA CYS A 354 2.50 12.31 -1.86
C CYS A 354 2.06 12.51 -0.41
N ALA A 355 1.36 11.51 0.13
CA ALA A 355 0.87 11.48 1.49
C ALA A 355 2.02 11.27 2.49
N GLN A 356 2.28 12.27 3.32
CA GLN A 356 3.43 12.27 4.21
C GLN A 356 3.03 12.57 5.65
N PRO A 357 3.36 11.71 6.61
CA PRO A 357 3.10 12.00 8.00
C PRO A 357 4.15 12.95 8.57
N PHE A 358 3.73 13.79 9.52
CA PHE A 358 4.66 14.52 10.36
C PHE A 358 5.64 13.57 11.05
N GLY A 359 6.89 14.00 11.14
CA GLY A 359 7.99 13.20 11.72
C GLY A 359 8.51 12.08 10.82
N CYS A 360 8.03 11.94 9.58
CA CYS A 360 8.55 10.97 8.61
C CYS A 360 9.75 11.52 7.84
N LEU A 361 10.92 11.53 8.50
CA LEU A 361 12.17 11.99 7.90
C LEU A 361 12.49 11.29 6.56
N PRO A 362 12.32 9.96 6.40
CA PRO A 362 12.59 9.32 5.12
C PRO A 362 11.73 9.88 3.98
N ASN A 363 10.41 10.02 4.18
CA ASN A 363 9.51 10.55 3.15
C ASN A 363 9.83 12.01 2.79
N HIS A 364 10.21 12.84 3.75
CA HIS A 364 10.68 14.21 3.45
C HIS A 364 11.92 14.23 2.54
N ILE A 365 12.84 13.27 2.71
CA ILE A 365 14.06 13.18 1.89
C ILE A 365 13.77 12.56 0.52
N VAL A 366 13.20 11.36 0.50
CA VAL A 366 13.08 10.54 -0.73
C VAL A 366 11.76 10.78 -1.48
N GLY A 367 10.72 11.27 -0.82
CA GLY A 367 9.48 11.69 -1.44
C GLY A 367 9.55 13.16 -1.84
N LYS A 368 9.32 14.07 -0.89
CA LYS A 368 9.30 15.52 -1.13
C LYS A 368 10.60 16.05 -1.73
N GLY A 369 11.76 15.60 -1.22
CA GLY A 369 13.07 16.02 -1.72
C GLY A 369 13.38 15.62 -3.16
N MET A 370 12.75 14.56 -3.68
CA MET A 370 12.97 14.09 -5.06
C MET A 370 12.03 14.72 -6.08
N VAL A 371 10.96 15.41 -5.65
CA VAL A 371 9.95 16.01 -6.55
C VAL A 371 10.57 16.90 -7.63
N SER A 372 11.55 17.75 -7.27
CA SER A 372 12.23 18.62 -8.24
C SER A 372 12.96 17.83 -9.33
N LYS A 373 13.60 16.71 -8.98
CA LYS A 373 14.31 15.85 -9.93
C LYS A 373 13.33 15.09 -10.82
N ILE A 374 12.22 14.62 -10.27
CA ILE A 374 11.15 13.95 -11.03
C ILE A 374 10.52 14.93 -12.02
N ARG A 375 10.19 16.16 -11.62
CA ARG A 375 9.64 17.18 -12.53
C ARG A 375 10.56 17.56 -13.69
N LYS A 376 11.88 17.43 -13.55
CA LYS A 376 12.82 17.62 -14.67
C LYS A 376 12.71 16.52 -15.72
N ILE A 377 12.37 15.30 -15.30
CA ILE A 377 12.19 14.14 -16.19
C ILE A 377 10.77 14.12 -16.76
N TYR A 378 9.79 14.51 -15.93
CA TYR A 378 8.37 14.58 -16.27
C TYR A 378 7.85 16.01 -16.07
N PRO A 379 8.08 16.93 -17.03
CA PRO A 379 7.67 18.33 -16.91
C PRO A 379 6.17 18.53 -16.65
N ASP A 380 5.34 17.61 -17.15
CA ASP A 380 3.89 17.65 -16.97
C ASP A 380 3.40 17.09 -15.62
N SER A 381 4.30 16.52 -14.82
CA SER A 381 3.93 15.95 -13.51
C SER A 381 3.51 17.04 -12.52
N ASN A 382 2.34 16.85 -11.93
CA ASN A 382 1.71 17.72 -10.95
C ASN A 382 1.72 17.01 -9.59
N ILE A 383 2.86 17.06 -8.91
CA ILE A 383 3.09 16.35 -7.65
C ILE A 383 2.88 17.30 -6.47
N VAL A 384 1.98 16.95 -5.54
CA VAL A 384 1.74 17.70 -4.30
C VAL A 384 2.07 16.87 -3.07
N ALA A 385 2.81 17.48 -2.16
CA ALA A 385 3.15 16.94 -0.85
C ALA A 385 2.05 17.34 0.15
N VAL A 386 1.37 16.37 0.75
CA VAL A 386 0.30 16.63 1.75
C VAL A 386 0.71 16.07 3.10
N ASP A 387 0.99 16.98 4.03
CA ASP A 387 1.38 16.67 5.39
C ASP A 387 0.16 16.27 6.24
N TYR A 388 0.23 15.10 6.85
CA TYR A 388 -0.76 14.57 7.80
C TYR A 388 -0.18 14.56 9.20
N ASP A 389 -0.85 15.27 10.10
CA ASP A 389 -0.41 15.49 11.47
C ASP A 389 -1.62 15.82 12.36
N PRO A 390 -1.48 15.74 13.70
CA PRO A 390 -2.62 15.93 14.60
C PRO A 390 -3.08 17.38 14.74
N GLY A 391 -2.27 18.36 14.31
CA GLY A 391 -2.56 19.79 14.36
C GLY A 391 -3.08 20.37 13.04
N ALA A 392 -2.77 19.76 11.89
CA ALA A 392 -3.29 20.20 10.59
C ALA A 392 -4.77 19.86 10.46
N THR A 393 -5.57 20.86 10.05
CA THR A 393 -6.98 20.64 9.77
C THR A 393 -7.16 19.85 8.47
N LYS A 394 -8.14 18.94 8.47
CA LYS A 394 -8.58 18.21 7.26
C LYS A 394 -8.84 19.15 6.08
N VAL A 395 -9.47 20.30 6.34
CA VAL A 395 -9.77 21.33 5.34
C VAL A 395 -8.50 21.87 4.66
N ASN A 396 -7.41 22.10 5.40
CA ASN A 396 -6.16 22.58 4.82
C ASN A 396 -5.54 21.55 3.86
N GLN A 397 -5.58 20.27 4.21
CA GLN A 397 -5.09 19.17 3.36
C GLN A 397 -5.94 19.04 2.10
N GLU A 398 -7.26 19.01 2.24
CA GLU A 398 -8.19 18.93 1.12
C GLU A 398 -8.04 20.13 0.18
N ASN A 399 -7.89 21.35 0.70
CA ASN A 399 -7.71 22.54 -0.14
C ASN A 399 -6.46 22.46 -1.02
N ARG A 400 -5.33 21.95 -0.49
CA ARG A 400 -4.12 21.73 -1.29
C ARG A 400 -4.37 20.75 -2.44
N ILE A 401 -5.12 19.68 -2.18
CA ILE A 401 -5.48 18.69 -3.20
C ILE A 401 -6.46 19.30 -4.20
N LYS A 402 -7.49 20.05 -3.76
CA LYS A 402 -8.44 20.73 -4.66
C LYS A 402 -7.75 21.70 -5.61
N LEU A 403 -6.73 22.41 -5.15
CA LEU A 403 -5.91 23.28 -6.02
C LEU A 403 -5.16 22.46 -7.08
N MET A 404 -4.58 21.32 -6.72
CA MET A 404 -3.97 20.39 -7.69
C MET A 404 -5.01 19.91 -8.73
N LEU A 405 -6.21 19.54 -8.26
CA LEU A 405 -7.29 19.04 -9.11
C LEU A 405 -7.84 20.11 -10.04
N ALA A 406 -7.91 21.38 -9.61
CA ALA A 406 -8.34 22.49 -10.46
C ALA A 406 -7.45 22.61 -11.71
N VAL A 407 -6.13 22.60 -11.52
CA VAL A 407 -5.15 22.60 -12.64
C VAL A 407 -5.30 21.34 -13.51
N ALA A 408 -5.54 20.19 -12.88
CA ALA A 408 -5.71 18.93 -13.61
C ALA A 408 -6.99 18.91 -14.48
N ARG A 409 -8.10 19.48 -13.98
CA ARG A 409 -9.37 19.61 -14.69
C ARG A 409 -9.22 20.54 -15.89
N GLU A 410 -8.59 21.69 -15.72
CA GLU A 410 -8.31 22.63 -16.82
C GLU A 410 -7.49 21.96 -17.93
N LYS A 411 -6.43 21.21 -17.57
CA LYS A 411 -5.65 20.43 -18.54
C LYS A 411 -6.48 19.37 -19.27
N LEU A 412 -7.35 18.66 -18.54
CA LEU A 412 -8.21 17.63 -19.13
C LEU A 412 -9.23 18.24 -20.10
N GLU A 413 -9.84 19.38 -19.74
CA GLU A 413 -10.74 20.14 -20.60
C GLU A 413 -10.04 20.57 -21.90
N GLN A 414 -8.82 21.12 -21.81
CA GLN A 414 -8.02 21.50 -22.98
C GLN A 414 -7.72 20.30 -23.89
N GLN A 415 -7.40 19.14 -23.32
CA GLN A 415 -7.13 17.91 -24.09
C GLN A 415 -8.40 17.35 -24.76
N THR A 416 -9.54 17.41 -24.07
CA THR A 416 -10.82 16.92 -24.62
C THR A 416 -11.46 17.89 -25.62
N ALA A 417 -11.16 19.19 -25.53
CA ALA A 417 -11.66 20.23 -26.44
C ALA A 417 -10.83 20.38 -27.73
N ALA A 418 -9.58 19.88 -27.76
CA ALA A 418 -8.76 19.90 -28.97
C ALA A 418 -9.34 18.96 -30.04
N PRO A 419 -9.64 19.45 -31.27
CA PRO A 419 -10.16 18.59 -32.33
C PRO A 419 -9.13 17.50 -32.68
N ALA A 420 -9.60 16.26 -32.83
CA ALA A 420 -8.79 15.13 -33.26
C ALA A 420 -8.14 15.46 -34.62
N LEU A 421 -6.85 15.79 -34.61
CA LEU A 421 -6.06 15.90 -35.83
C LEU A 421 -6.10 14.53 -36.54
N GLN A 422 -6.71 14.51 -37.72
CA GLN A 422 -6.73 13.36 -38.62
C GLN A 422 -5.29 12.88 -38.86
N PRO A 423 -5.05 11.55 -38.96
CA PRO A 423 -3.74 11.05 -39.33
C PRO A 423 -3.36 11.65 -40.70
N ALA A 424 -2.20 12.28 -40.78
CA ALA A 424 -1.67 12.80 -42.04
C ALA A 424 -1.66 11.68 -43.08
N ALA A 425 -2.35 11.90 -44.20
CA ALA A 425 -2.37 11.01 -45.33
C ALA A 425 -0.92 10.66 -45.71
N ALA A 426 -0.62 9.35 -45.77
CA ALA A 426 0.64 8.86 -46.26
C ALA A 426 0.86 9.40 -47.68
N GLN A 427 1.83 10.31 -47.83
CA GLN A 427 2.34 10.66 -49.15
C GLN A 427 2.96 9.39 -49.76
N GLU A 428 2.30 8.86 -50.79
CA GLU A 428 2.85 7.86 -51.68
C GLU A 428 4.20 8.34 -52.19
N ARG A 429 5.27 7.62 -51.84
CA ARG A 429 6.56 7.78 -52.50
C ARG A 429 6.50 7.00 -53.80
N GLU A 430 6.55 7.70 -54.93
CA GLU A 430 6.80 7.10 -56.24
C GLU A 430 8.11 6.29 -56.24
N PRO A 431 8.16 5.13 -56.91
CA PRO A 431 9.39 4.36 -57.03
C PRO A 431 10.32 5.04 -58.05
N ALA A 432 11.55 5.33 -57.62
CA ALA A 432 12.61 5.83 -58.48
C ALA A 432 12.92 4.80 -59.59
N ALA A 433 12.77 5.24 -60.84
CA ALA A 433 13.13 4.47 -62.03
C ALA A 433 14.65 4.19 -62.04
N ALA A 434 15.00 2.92 -62.22
CA ALA A 434 16.35 2.48 -62.48
C ALA A 434 16.81 2.96 -63.87
N SER A 435 17.83 3.81 -63.92
CA SER A 435 18.56 4.10 -65.16
C SER A 435 19.75 3.14 -65.30
N SER A 436 19.59 2.18 -66.19
CA SER A 436 20.66 1.40 -66.82
C SER A 436 21.43 2.22 -67.87
N SER A 437 22.58 1.68 -68.30
CA SER A 437 23.52 2.13 -69.35
C SER A 437 24.53 3.20 -68.90
N THR A 438 25.84 3.07 -69.13
CA THR A 438 26.67 2.12 -69.88
C THR A 438 28.10 2.24 -69.38
#